data_AF-A0A937QD79-F1
#
_entry.id   AF-A0A937QD79-F1
#
_cell.length_a   1.000
_cell.length_b   1.000
_cell.length_c   1.000
_cell.angle_alpha   90.00
_cell.angle_beta   90.00
_cell.angle_gamma   90.00
#
_symmetry.space_group_name_H-M   'P 1'
#
loop_
_entity.id
_entity.type
_entity.pdbx_description
1 polymer ?
#
loop_
_entity_poly.entity_id
_entity_poly.type
_entity_poly.pdbx_seq_one_letter_code
_entity_poly.pdbx_strand_id
1 'polypeptide(L)'
;IFDEPEQARQETAILHVHPLNWPRHQWLVSSSNDARWHDGAVRLSSKLIALGIPHTAILDENTHEDLVSAFADDAISFIMKSLEAEARRVS
;
A
#
# COMPACT_ATOMS: atom_id res chain seq x y z
N ILE A 1 -11.10 -3.32 24.82
CA ILE A 1 -10.60 -4.68 24.52
C ILE A 1 -11.77 -5.38 23.86
N PHE A 2 -11.62 -5.86 22.63
CA PHE A 2 -12.73 -6.45 21.87
C PHE A 2 -13.18 -7.76 22.51
N ASP A 3 -14.49 -7.99 22.56
CA ASP A 3 -15.09 -9.16 23.22
C ASP A 3 -14.92 -10.42 22.35
N GLU A 4 -14.83 -10.27 21.03
CA GLU A 4 -14.55 -11.36 20.11
C GLU A 4 -13.40 -11.06 19.14
N PRO A 5 -12.61 -12.08 18.75
CA PRO A 5 -11.56 -11.94 17.75
C PRO A 5 -12.09 -11.47 16.38
N GLU A 6 -13.37 -11.70 16.08
CA GLU A 6 -14.02 -11.21 14.87
C GLU A 6 -14.28 -9.69 14.91
N GLN A 7 -14.60 -9.10 16.08
CA GLN A 7 -14.69 -7.65 16.22
C GLN A 7 -13.35 -6.97 15.94
N ALA A 8 -12.25 -7.55 16.43
CA ALA A 8 -10.91 -7.03 16.16
C ALA A 8 -10.54 -7.13 14.65
N ARG A 9 -11.02 -8.16 13.95
CA ARG A 9 -10.88 -8.26 12.48
C ARG A 9 -11.68 -7.20 11.76
N GLN A 10 -12.88 -6.88 12.24
CA GLN A 10 -13.76 -5.91 11.57
C GLN A 10 -13.29 -4.45 11.70
N GLU A 11 -12.52 -4.11 12.73
CA GLU A 11 -11.94 -2.77 12.88
C GLU A 11 -10.66 -2.53 12.07
N THR A 12 -10.14 -3.53 11.34
CA THR A 12 -8.93 -3.29 10.54
C THR A 12 -9.22 -2.32 9.38
N ALA A 13 -8.35 -1.31 9.19
CA ALA A 13 -8.49 -0.17 8.26
C ALA A 13 -8.92 -0.46 6.81
N ILE A 14 -8.85 -1.72 6.37
CA ILE A 14 -9.27 -2.19 5.04
C ILE A 14 -10.81 -2.19 4.89
N LEU A 15 -11.57 -2.27 5.98
CA LEU A 15 -13.04 -2.26 5.95
C LEU A 15 -13.69 -0.88 5.79
N HIS A 16 -12.93 0.21 5.92
CA HIS A 16 -13.42 1.57 5.70
C HIS A 16 -13.03 2.16 4.33
N VAL A 17 -12.36 1.39 3.48
CA VAL A 17 -12.10 1.81 2.10
C VAL A 17 -13.42 1.68 1.33
N HIS A 18 -14.05 2.82 1.04
CA HIS A 18 -15.27 2.83 0.24
C HIS A 18 -14.99 2.19 -1.14
N PRO A 19 -15.70 1.11 -1.55
CA PRO A 19 -15.38 0.34 -2.75
C PRO A 19 -15.33 1.16 -4.05
N LEU A 20 -15.99 2.32 -4.07
CA LEU A 20 -16.07 3.22 -5.23
C LEU A 20 -15.08 4.40 -5.20
N ASN A 21 -14.34 4.61 -4.10
CA ASN A 21 -13.45 5.78 -3.90
C ASN A 21 -12.07 5.39 -3.36
N TRP A 22 -11.59 4.18 -3.66
CA TRP A 22 -10.22 3.81 -3.29
C TRP A 22 -9.21 4.63 -4.13
N PRO A 23 -8.07 5.04 -3.54
CA PRO A 23 -7.05 5.81 -4.26
C PRO A 23 -6.52 4.97 -5.43
N ARG A 24 -6.74 5.46 -6.65
CA ARG A 24 -6.45 4.72 -7.91
C ARG A 24 -4.99 4.37 -8.11
N HIS A 25 -4.11 5.11 -7.45
CA HIS A 25 -2.66 5.02 -7.57
C HIS A 25 -2.08 4.80 -6.18
N GLN A 26 -1.91 3.54 -5.79
CA GLN A 26 -1.33 3.13 -4.52
C GLN A 26 0.03 2.48 -4.75
N TRP A 27 1.01 2.90 -3.96
CA TRP A 27 2.37 2.37 -4.00
C TRP A 27 2.87 2.12 -2.58
N LEU A 28 3.33 0.90 -2.33
CA LEU A 28 3.79 0.41 -1.04
C LEU A 28 5.21 -0.11 -1.19
N VAL A 29 6.10 0.27 -0.28
CA VAL A 29 7.45 -0.29 -0.19
C VAL A 29 7.76 -0.65 1.24
N SER A 30 8.35 -1.83 1.43
CA SER A 30 8.92 -2.24 2.70
C SER A 30 10.16 -3.09 2.47
N SER A 31 11.19 -2.88 3.28
CA SER A 31 12.30 -3.83 3.38
C SER A 31 11.83 -5.10 4.11
N SER A 32 12.24 -6.26 3.62
CA SER A 32 12.02 -7.56 4.29
C SER A 32 12.79 -7.69 5.60
N ASN A 33 13.83 -6.86 5.79
CA ASN A 33 14.57 -6.75 7.05
C ASN A 33 13.88 -5.86 8.10
N ASP A 34 12.83 -5.12 7.72
CA ASP A 34 12.08 -4.27 8.64
C ASP A 34 10.97 -5.05 9.36
N ALA A 35 11.33 -5.69 10.47
CA ALA A 35 10.39 -6.49 11.25
C ALA A 35 9.20 -5.69 11.83
N ARG A 36 9.27 -4.34 11.86
CA ARG A 36 8.21 -3.50 12.43
C ARG A 36 7.11 -3.21 11.41
N TRP A 37 7.48 -2.92 10.18
CA TRP A 37 6.52 -2.45 9.15
C TRP A 37 6.25 -3.48 8.05
N HIS A 38 7.15 -4.45 7.84
CA HIS A 38 7.04 -5.42 6.75
C HIS A 38 5.82 -6.34 6.85
N ASP A 39 5.56 -6.94 8.02
CA ASP A 39 4.37 -7.79 8.22
C ASP A 39 3.08 -7.00 7.97
N GLY A 40 3.04 -5.73 8.38
CA GLY A 40 1.91 -4.83 8.09
C GLY A 40 1.72 -4.58 6.59
N ALA A 41 2.80 -4.28 5.87
CA ALA A 41 2.78 -4.04 4.43
C ALA A 41 2.36 -5.28 3.64
N VAL A 42 2.88 -6.46 3.99
CA VAL A 42 2.51 -7.75 3.39
C VAL A 42 1.04 -8.08 3.63
N ARG A 43 0.55 -7.88 4.86
CA ARG A 43 -0.88 -8.11 5.19
C ARG A 43 -1.79 -7.12 4.47
N LEU A 44 -1.40 -5.85 4.36
CA LEU A 44 -2.16 -4.85 3.62
C LEU A 44 -2.25 -5.22 2.14
N SER A 45 -1.12 -5.52 1.49
CA SER A 45 -1.07 -5.93 0.09
C SER A 45 -1.94 -7.17 -0.17
N SER A 46 -1.81 -8.21 0.68
CA SER A 46 -2.62 -9.42 0.58
C SER A 46 -4.12 -9.14 0.65
N LYS A 47 -4.53 -8.22 1.52
CA LYS A 47 -5.94 -7.83 1.66
C LYS A 47 -6.44 -6.96 0.50
N LEU A 48 -5.61 -6.09 -0.06
CA LEU A 48 -5.94 -5.33 -1.27
C LEU A 48 -6.11 -6.28 -2.49
N ILE A 49 -5.25 -7.29 -2.62
CA ILE A 49 -5.40 -8.36 -3.64
C ILE A 49 -6.74 -9.07 -3.46
N ALA A 50 -7.08 -9.49 -2.24
CA ALA A 50 -8.33 -10.18 -1.95
C ALA A 50 -9.59 -9.36 -2.28
N LEU A 51 -9.49 -8.03 -2.21
CA LEU A 51 -10.56 -7.09 -2.59
C LEU A 51 -10.55 -6.71 -4.08
N GLY A 52 -9.59 -7.20 -4.87
CA GLY A 52 -9.42 -6.82 -6.28
C GLY A 52 -8.99 -5.36 -6.48
N ILE A 53 -8.37 -4.74 -5.47
CA ILE A 53 -7.90 -3.36 -5.54
C ILE A 53 -6.49 -3.33 -6.13
N PRO A 54 -6.28 -2.75 -7.32
CA PRO A 54 -4.97 -2.67 -7.93
C PRO A 54 -4.08 -1.70 -7.13
N HIS A 55 -2.86 -2.15 -6.88
CA HIS A 55 -1.82 -1.38 -6.20
C HIS A 55 -0.46 -1.94 -6.61
N THR A 56 0.58 -1.14 -6.42
CA THR A 56 1.97 -1.57 -6.58
C THR A 56 2.57 -1.82 -5.20
N ALA A 57 3.19 -2.97 -5.01
CA ALA A 57 3.88 -3.32 -3.76
C ALA A 57 5.27 -3.87 -4.06
N ILE A 58 6.29 -3.29 -3.44
CA ILE A 58 7.69 -3.76 -3.48
C ILE A 58 8.04 -4.20 -2.06
N LEU A 59 8.00 -5.50 -1.80
CA LEU A 59 8.07 -6.07 -0.44
C LEU A 59 9.26 -7.00 -0.23
N ASP A 60 9.81 -7.60 -1.30
CA ASP A 60 10.88 -8.60 -1.20
C ASP A 60 12.29 -7.98 -1.15
N GLU A 61 12.38 -6.66 -0.96
CA GLU A 61 13.66 -5.98 -1.03
C GLU A 61 14.48 -6.13 0.24
N ASN A 62 15.76 -6.39 0.04
CA ASN A 62 16.75 -6.61 1.10
C ASN A 62 17.75 -5.46 1.13
N THR A 63 17.23 -4.23 1.10
CA THR A 63 18.06 -3.03 1.17
C THR A 63 18.58 -2.88 2.61
N HIS A 64 19.91 -2.82 2.75
CA HIS A 64 20.60 -2.50 4.01
C HIS A 64 20.79 -0.98 4.22
N GLU A 65 20.51 -0.20 3.18
CA GLU A 65 20.57 1.26 3.17
C GLU A 65 19.23 1.88 3.59
N ASP A 66 19.20 3.21 3.75
CA ASP A 66 17.97 3.94 4.02
C ASP A 66 16.95 3.73 2.88
N LEU A 67 15.88 3.01 3.20
CA LEU A 67 14.81 2.64 2.28
C LEU A 67 14.20 3.87 1.60
N VAL A 68 14.07 5.00 2.31
CA VAL A 68 13.49 6.22 1.75
C VAL A 68 14.40 6.76 0.65
N SER A 69 15.69 6.86 0.93
CA SER A 69 16.67 7.34 -0.04
C SER A 69 16.78 6.43 -1.26
N ALA A 70 16.71 5.10 -1.07
CA ALA A 70 16.79 4.14 -2.17
C ALA A 70 15.60 4.23 -3.15
N PHE A 71 14.43 4.65 -2.65
CA PHE A 71 13.16 4.60 -3.37
C PHE A 71 12.55 5.97 -3.68
N ALA A 72 13.20 7.07 -3.30
CA ALA A 72 12.69 8.43 -3.48
C ALA A 72 12.44 8.75 -4.97
N ASP A 73 13.39 8.43 -5.85
CA ASP A 73 13.27 8.70 -7.28
C ASP A 73 12.15 7.89 -7.92
N ASP A 74 12.01 6.62 -7.54
CA ASP A 74 10.92 5.76 -8.00
C ASP A 74 9.56 6.25 -7.53
N ALA A 75 9.46 6.68 -6.27
CA ALA A 75 8.24 7.24 -5.71
C ALA A 75 7.82 8.53 -6.44
N ILE A 76 8.76 9.43 -6.72
CA ILE A 76 8.50 10.66 -7.48
C ILE A 76 8.07 10.32 -8.91
N SER A 77 8.76 9.39 -9.56
CA SER A 77 8.42 8.91 -10.91
C SER A 77 7.00 8.33 -10.96
N PHE A 78 6.63 7.54 -9.95
CA PHE A 78 5.27 7.02 -9.79
C PHE A 78 4.24 8.15 -9.67
N ILE A 79 4.46 9.10 -8.76
CA ILE A 79 3.54 10.23 -8.55
C ILE A 79 3.33 11.02 -9.85
N MET A 80 4.41 11.35 -10.56
CA MET A 80 4.33 12.12 -11.80
C MET A 80 3.52 11.39 -12.88
N LYS A 81 3.77 10.08 -13.07
CA LYS A 81 3.02 9.25 -14.03
C LYS A 81 1.55 9.14 -13.66
N SER A 82 1.25 8.96 -12.38
CA SER A 82 -0.12 8.85 -11.86
C SER A 82 -0.90 10.15 -12.03
N LEU A 83 -0.27 11.30 -11.73
CA LEU A 83 -0.89 12.61 -11.94
C LEU A 83 -1.16 12.87 -13.43
N GLU A 84 -0.22 12.54 -14.31
CA GLU A 84 -0.42 12.68 -15.76
C GLU A 84 -1.57 11.80 -16.28
N ALA A 85 -1.68 10.57 -15.77
CA ALA A 85 -2.78 9.68 -16.10
C ALA A 85 -4.14 10.22 -15.64
N GLU A 86 -4.23 10.78 -14.42
CA GLU A 86 -5.46 11.40 -13.94
C GLU A 86 -5.79 12.71 -14.68
N ALA A 87 -4.79 13.52 -15.03
CA ALA A 87 -5.00 14.73 -15.82
C ALA A 87 -5.64 14.42 -17.19
N ARG A 88 -5.16 13.37 -17.88
CA ARG A 88 -5.75 12.90 -19.15
C ARG A 88 -7.16 12.34 -19.01
N ARG A 89 -7.54 11.84 -17.84
CA ARG A 89 -8.88 11.26 -17.61
C ARG A 89 -9.95 12.33 -17.42
N VAL A 90 -9.58 13.50 -16.92
CA VAL A 90 -10.49 14.60 -16.60
C VAL A 90 -10.66 15.57 -17.77
N SER A 91 -9.70 15.60 -18.70
CA SER A 91 -9.79 16.34 -19.97
C SER A 91 -10.66 15.64 -21.01
#